data_AF-A0AA43LBW8-F1
#
_entry.id   AF-A0AA43LBW8-F1
#
_cell.length_a   1.000
_cell.length_b   1.000
_cell.length_c   1.000
_cell.angle_alpha   90.00
_cell.angle_beta   90.00
_cell.angle_gamma   90.00
#
_symmetry.space_group_name_H-M   'P 1'
#
loop_
_entity.id
_entity.type
_entity.pdbx_description
1 polymer ?
#
loop_
_entity_poly.entity_id
_entity_poly.type
_entity_poly.pdbx_seq_one_letter_code
_entity_poly.pdbx_strand_id
1 'polypeptide(L)' 'MKCPNCNSKDIGKIGSHQFYCWGCFIELTVNGEKMSVYQVEEDGTLSSLDDLFSGDDMTQDFPQIHASS' A
#
# COMPACT_ATOMS: atom_id res chain seq x y z
N MET A 1 17.14 -1.93 -1.65
CA MET A 1 15.91 -1.12 -1.44
C MET A 1 15.20 -1.68 -0.23
N LYS A 2 14.54 -0.84 0.57
CA LYS A 2 13.75 -1.31 1.71
C LYS A 2 12.27 -1.15 1.41
N CYS A 3 11.46 -2.08 1.88
CA CYS A 3 10.02 -2.01 1.75
C CYS A 3 9.46 -0.83 2.56
N PRO A 4 8.67 0.07 1.96
CA PRO A 4 8.05 1.16 2.71
C PRO A 4 7.00 0.67 3.72
N ASN A 5 6.47 -0.55 3.55
CA ASN A 5 5.47 -1.12 4.45
C ASN A 5 6.07 -1.87 5.64
N CYS A 6 7.07 -2.73 5.43
CA CYS A 6 7.64 -3.59 6.48
C CYS A 6 9.14 -3.37 6.74
N ASN A 7 9.78 -2.42 6.06
CA ASN A 7 11.22 -2.17 6.08
C ASN A 7 12.11 -3.38 5.72
N SER A 8 11.54 -4.45 5.18
CA SER A 8 12.30 -5.61 4.73
C SER A 8 13.22 -5.25 3.55
N LYS A 9 14.34 -5.95 3.46
CA LYS A 9 15.28 -5.87 2.34
C LYS A 9 14.88 -6.76 1.17
N ASP A 10 13.90 -7.64 1.37
CA ASP A 10 13.43 -8.65 0.41
C ASP A 10 12.37 -8.06 -0.53
N ILE A 11 12.74 -6.98 -1.22
CA ILE A 11 11.99 -6.44 -2.37
C ILE A 11 12.63 -6.91 -3.66
N GLY A 12 11.83 -7.54 -4.52
CA GLY A 12 12.18 -7.92 -5.89
C GLY A 12 11.50 -7.02 -6.91
N LYS A 13 12.12 -6.87 -8.09
CA LYS A 13 11.50 -6.23 -9.26
C LYS A 13 10.86 -7.30 -10.12
N ILE A 14 9.55 -7.20 -10.38
CA ILE A 14 8.79 -8.20 -11.17
C ILE A 14 8.43 -7.69 -12.57
N GLY A 15 8.50 -6.37 -12.80
CA GLY A 15 8.25 -5.74 -14.09
C GLY A 15 9.00 -4.41 -14.22
N SER A 16 8.89 -3.73 -15.36
CA SER A 16 9.63 -2.48 -15.65
C SER A 16 9.45 -1.42 -14.56
N HIS A 17 8.23 -1.32 -14.02
CA HIS A 17 7.78 -0.37 -13.01
C HIS A 17 7.09 -1.07 -11.82
N GLN A 18 7.28 -2.38 -11.67
CA GLN A 18 6.57 -3.18 -10.68
C GLN A 18 7.56 -3.88 -9.76
N PHE A 19 7.28 -3.82 -8.46
CA PHE A 19 8.09 -4.37 -7.39
C PHE A 19 7.22 -5.20 -6.45
N TYR A 20 7.78 -6.26 -5.89
CA TYR A 20 7.09 -7.17 -5.01
C TYR A 20 7.91 -7.39 -3.74
N CYS A 21 7.28 -7.28 -2.57
CA CYS A 21 7.92 -7.54 -1.30
C CYS A 21 7.55 -8.93 -0.76
N TRP A 22 8.56 -9.77 -0.57
CA TRP A 22 8.40 -11.10 0.02
C TRP A 22 8.14 -11.09 1.52
N GLY A 23 8.46 -9.99 2.21
CA GLY A 23 8.32 -9.90 3.66
C GLY A 23 6.91 -9.52 4.14
N CYS A 24 6.11 -8.87 3.30
CA CYS A 24 4.76 -8.44 3.65
C CYS A 24 3.73 -8.65 2.53
N PHE A 25 4.13 -9.39 1.49
CA PHE A 25 3.26 -9.77 0.38
C PHE A 25 2.57 -8.58 -0.29
N ILE A 26 3.30 -7.48 -0.51
CA ILE A 26 2.77 -6.33 -1.23
C ILE A 26 3.41 -6.20 -2.61
N GLU A 27 2.61 -5.78 -3.57
CA GLU A 27 3.00 -5.34 -4.89
C GLU A 27 2.96 -3.81 -4.97
N LEU A 28 3.96 -3.23 -5.62
CA LEU A 28 4.19 -1.80 -5.76
C LEU A 28 4.35 -1.50 -7.24
N THR A 29 3.50 -0.64 -7.79
CA THR A 29 3.54 -0.25 -9.21
C THR A 29 3.77 1.26 -9.33
N VAL A 30 4.81 1.66 -10.05
CA VAL A 30 5.24 3.07 -10.18
C VAL A 30 5.00 3.56 -11.61
N ASN A 31 3.85 4.16 -11.89
CA ASN A 31 3.51 4.74 -13.19
C ASN A 31 3.78 6.25 -13.19
N GLY A 32 5.02 6.65 -13.48
CA GLY A 32 5.42 8.06 -13.54
C GLY A 32 5.30 8.74 -12.18
N GLU A 33 4.30 9.62 -12.03
CA GLU A 33 4.01 10.33 -10.78
C GLU A 33 3.06 9.56 -9.84
N LYS A 34 2.43 8.48 -10.33
CA LYS A 34 1.50 7.68 -9.52
C LYS A 34 2.16 6.41 -9.02
N MET A 35 2.03 6.14 -7.73
CA MET A 35 2.51 4.92 -7.09
C MET A 35 1.34 4.17 -6.48
N SER A 36 1.02 3.00 -7.02
CA SER A 36 -0.04 2.15 -6.53
C SER A 36 0.50 0.97 -5.75
N VAL A 37 -0.16 0.66 -4.64
CA VAL A 37 0.24 -0.41 -3.73
C VAL A 37 -0.91 -1.39 -3.61
N TYR A 38 -0.62 -2.68 -3.73
CA TYR A 38 -1.58 -3.77 -3.60
C TYR A 38 -1.05 -4.79 -2.59
N GLN A 39 -1.85 -5.15 -1.61
CA GLN A 39 -1.56 -6.27 -0.73
C GLN A 39 -2.10 -7.56 -1.33
N VAL A 40 -1.26 -8.59 -1.35
CA VAL A 40 -1.67 -9.95 -1.66
C VAL A 40 -2.16 -10.60 -0.38
N GLU A 41 -3.44 -10.96 -0.34
CA GLU A 41 -4.02 -11.71 0.77
C GLU A 41 -3.57 -13.18 0.72
N GLU A 42 -3.86 -13.93 1.79
CA GLU A 42 -3.49 -15.35 1.90
C GLU A 42 -4.16 -16.22 0.82
N ASP A 43 -5.34 -15.81 0.35
CA ASP A 43 -6.07 -16.47 -0.75
C ASP A 43 -5.52 -16.09 -2.15
N GLY A 44 -4.55 -15.16 -2.21
CA GLY A 44 -3.96 -14.67 -3.46
C GLY A 44 -4.72 -13.52 -4.11
N THR A 45 -5.79 -13.03 -3.49
CA THR A 45 -6.51 -11.82 -3.91
C THR A 45 -5.66 -10.57 -3.71
N LEU A 46 -5.87 -9.56 -4.57
CA LEU A 46 -5.18 -8.28 -4.49
C LEU A 46 -6.09 -7.23 -3.87
N SER A 47 -5.73 -6.74 -2.69
CA SER A 47 -6.38 -5.65 -2.00
C SER A 47 -5.62 -4.35 -2.24
N SER A 48 -6.26 -3.37 -2.88
CA SER A 48 -5.67 -2.05 -3.12
C SER A 48 -5.41 -1.33 -1.79
N LEU A 49 -4.15 -0.96 -1.54
CA LEU A 49 -3.73 -0.11 -0.41
C LEU A 49 -3.39 1.32 -0.88
N ASP A 50 -3.77 1.67 -2.11
CA ASP A 50 -3.53 3.00 -2.71
C ASP A 50 -4.04 4.13 -1.80
N ASP A 51 -5.22 3.99 -1.19
CA ASP A 51 -5.79 4.97 -0.26
C ASP A 51 -4.93 5.27 0.99
N LEU A 52 -4.05 4.36 1.40
CA LEU A 52 -3.19 4.55 2.59
C LEU A 52 -1.82 5.18 2.25
N PHE A 53 -1.43 5.14 0.98
CA PHE A 53 -0.09 5.54 0.51
C PHE A 53 -0.11 6.66 -0.54
N SER A 54 -1.21 6.84 -1.27
CA SER A 54 -1.49 8.02 -2.09
C SER A 54 -1.73 9.18 -1.13
N GLY A 55 -0.75 10.08 -1.03
CA GLY A 55 -0.67 11.11 0.01
C GLY A 55 -1.72 12.22 -0.05
N ASP A 56 -3.01 11.87 -0.05
CA ASP A 56 -4.14 12.78 0.06
C ASP A 56 -5.08 12.35 1.20
N ASP A 57 -4.56 11.90 2.35
CA ASP A 57 -5.33 12.01 3.59
C ASP A 57 -4.48 11.95 4.87
N MET A 58 -3.95 13.12 5.25
CA MET A 58 -3.73 13.44 6.66
C MET A 58 -4.96 14.14 7.25
N THR A 59 -6.18 13.94 6.72
CA THR A 59 -7.39 14.29 7.47
C THR A 59 -7.74 13.12 8.36
N GLN A 60 -7.46 13.31 9.64
CA GLN A 60 -7.96 12.51 10.73
C GLN A 60 -9.51 12.54 10.70
N ASP A 61 -10.17 11.68 9.92
CA ASP A 61 -11.58 11.37 10.18
C ASP A 61 -11.62 10.41 11.38
N PHE A 62 -11.52 11.00 12.57
CA PHE A 62 -12.19 10.43 13.71
C PHE A 62 -13.68 10.41 13.36
N PRO A 63 -14.37 9.26 13.32
CA PRO A 63 -15.82 9.26 13.38
C PRO A 63 -16.21 9.78 14.77
N GLN A 64 -16.30 11.11 14.91
CA GLN A 64 -16.97 11.71 16.04
C GLN A 64 -18.44 11.35 15.91
N ILE A 65 -18.79 10.25 16.58
CA ILE A 65 -20.13 9.87 16.95
C ILE A 65 -20.93 11.11 17.34
N HIS A 66 -21.79 11.58 16.43
CA HIS A 66 -22.75 12.62 16.74
C HIS A 66 -23.82 12.01 17.65
N ALA A 67 -23.55 12.01 18.95
CA ALA A 67 -24.57 11.77 19.96
C ALA A 67 -25.35 13.08 20.14
N SER A 68 -26.35 13.29 19.28
CA SER A 68 -27.37 14.31 19.49
C SER A 68 -28.14 13.95 20.78
N SER A 69 -28.06 14.85 21.78
CA SER A 69 -28.94 14.84 22.96
C SER A 69 -30.28 15.49 22.64
#